data_AF-A0A6G0QPV4-F1
#
_entry.id   AF-A0A6G0QPV4-F1
#
_cell.length_a   1.000
_cell.length_b   1.000
_cell.length_c   1.000
_cell.angle_alpha   90.00
_cell.angle_beta   90.00
_cell.angle_gamma   90.00
#
_symmetry.space_group_name_H-M   'P 1'
#
loop_
_entity.id
_entity.type
_entity.pdbx_description
1 polymer ?
#
loop_
_entity_poly.entity_id
_entity_poly.type
_entity_poly.pdbx_seq_one_letter_code
_entity_poly.pdbx_strand_id
1 'polypeptide(L)'
;MALAIPVAWRDEHRQGLSGVVEICASDFTNTRLEDASVHDFMALVNKKVGEETPRADVVREVKQLLLHGVRVRSSYRLEYIIPDLMGSSPRLLATMRIRTKGVAMMVFFRTLSRKTATIECTSTDTVGYIKARIEAKEGIPPEDQRLTYAGKQLRGDLPLSFYNIRNESTLHLSARVLGGFTIPPRTFADVSDGSILTAVEFSPDAPEWRWCSQGLNIEGRCLNRNCRAFRRMIIDRKKFEVFNLIRDDNVRCPICKTNVKLITCGLYDCCWRFEGVKANTRMCTSSPWEEARGYVYHRFDADENNGSVEWTSLVITTKPPTEAVAAWLMLSTESVGVSEGDTCSICWSPFGSPVKRLTTTLCGHSFHRACSQKWSASCKHNNTEPSCPICRRTF
;
A
#
# COMPACT_ATOMS: atom_id res chain seq x y z
N MET A 1 -6.84 -15.81 -20.42
CA MET A 1 -5.40 -15.79 -20.08
C MET A 1 -5.28 -15.72 -18.57
N ALA A 2 -4.47 -16.57 -17.94
CA ALA A 2 -4.27 -16.52 -16.49
C ALA A 2 -3.61 -15.17 -16.14
N LEU A 3 -4.19 -14.47 -15.17
CA LEU A 3 -3.75 -13.14 -14.77
C LEU A 3 -2.45 -13.26 -13.96
N ALA A 4 -1.32 -12.84 -14.55
CA ALA A 4 -0.01 -12.83 -13.89
C ALA A 4 0.34 -11.42 -13.43
N ILE A 5 0.69 -11.27 -12.15
CA ILE A 5 1.03 -9.99 -11.51
C ILE A 5 2.55 -9.97 -11.33
N PRO A 6 3.28 -9.16 -12.10
CA PRO A 6 4.72 -9.06 -11.94
C PRO A 6 5.06 -8.25 -10.68
N VAL A 7 5.87 -8.85 -9.80
CA VAL A 7 6.35 -8.25 -8.56
C VAL A 7 7.87 -8.15 -8.63
N ALA A 8 8.36 -6.92 -8.74
CA ALA A 8 9.80 -6.68 -8.59
C ALA A 8 10.19 -6.91 -7.13
N TRP A 9 11.41 -7.38 -6.87
CA TRP A 9 11.90 -7.53 -5.51
C TRP A 9 13.38 -7.19 -5.37
N ARG A 10 13.77 -6.68 -4.19
CA ARG A 10 15.16 -6.38 -3.83
C ARG A 10 15.45 -6.80 -2.40
N ASP A 11 16.70 -7.16 -2.11
CA ASP A 11 17.18 -7.30 -0.74
C ASP A 11 17.46 -5.91 -0.14
N GLU A 12 17.10 -5.69 1.14
CA GLU A 12 17.19 -4.36 1.77
C GLU A 12 18.60 -3.75 1.78
N HIS A 13 19.64 -4.60 1.78
CA HIS A 13 21.03 -4.19 1.79
C HIS A 13 21.67 -4.09 0.39
N ARG A 14 20.92 -4.44 -0.67
CA ARG A 14 21.45 -4.43 -2.04
C ARG A 14 20.93 -3.22 -2.81
N GLN A 15 21.81 -2.64 -3.62
CA GLN A 15 21.41 -1.67 -4.64
C GLN A 15 20.88 -2.40 -5.87
N GLY A 16 19.71 -1.96 -6.35
CA GLY A 16 19.07 -2.54 -7.53
C GLY A 16 18.14 -3.72 -7.23
N LEU A 17 17.48 -4.22 -8.26
CA LEU A 17 16.60 -5.39 -8.16
C LEU A 17 17.40 -6.68 -8.00
N SER A 18 16.90 -7.54 -7.13
CA SER A 18 17.35 -8.93 -7.03
C SER A 18 16.63 -9.82 -8.05
N GLY A 19 15.35 -9.56 -8.35
CA GLY A 19 14.61 -10.26 -9.39
C GLY A 19 13.21 -9.68 -9.65
N VAL A 20 12.48 -10.34 -10.55
CA VAL A 20 11.04 -10.11 -10.77
C VAL A 20 10.39 -11.48 -10.68
N VAL A 21 9.34 -11.59 -9.90
CA VAL A 21 8.57 -12.83 -9.73
C VAL A 21 7.13 -12.59 -10.17
N GLU A 22 6.55 -13.57 -10.84
CA GLU A 22 5.15 -13.49 -11.24
C GLU A 22 4.26 -14.20 -10.24
N ILE A 23 3.18 -13.55 -9.84
CA ILE A 23 2.14 -14.15 -9.01
C ILE A 23 0.88 -14.28 -9.87
N CYS A 24 0.47 -15.51 -10.14
CA CYS A 24 -0.73 -15.85 -10.89
C CYS A 24 -1.92 -15.98 -9.94
N ALA A 25 -3.13 -15.70 -10.44
CA ALA A 25 -4.35 -15.97 -9.69
C ALA A 25 -4.47 -17.45 -9.25
N SER A 26 -3.89 -18.38 -10.02
CA SER A 26 -3.83 -19.81 -9.70
C SER A 26 -2.85 -20.17 -8.57
N ASP A 27 -1.94 -19.27 -8.19
CA ASP A 27 -1.01 -19.51 -7.08
C ASP A 27 -1.70 -19.44 -5.71
N PHE A 28 -2.88 -18.82 -5.67
CA PHE A 28 -3.73 -18.78 -4.49
C PHE A 28 -4.46 -20.11 -4.35
N THR A 29 -3.96 -20.96 -3.45
CA THR A 29 -4.46 -22.34 -3.26
C THR A 29 -5.71 -22.43 -2.39
N ASN A 30 -5.89 -21.50 -1.44
CA ASN A 30 -6.93 -21.56 -0.41
C ASN A 30 -7.85 -20.33 -0.37
N THR A 31 -7.59 -19.32 -1.19
CA THR A 31 -8.28 -18.02 -1.15
C THR A 31 -8.46 -17.52 -2.57
N ARG A 32 -9.61 -16.96 -2.94
CA ARG A 32 -9.73 -16.30 -4.25
C ARG A 32 -8.85 -15.04 -4.23
N LEU A 33 -8.35 -14.61 -5.39
CA LEU A 33 -7.61 -13.35 -5.55
C LEU A 33 -8.36 -12.16 -4.93
N GLU A 34 -9.68 -12.20 -5.06
CA GLU A 34 -10.64 -11.25 -4.51
C GLU A 34 -10.67 -11.28 -2.98
N ASP A 35 -10.42 -12.39 -2.33
CA ASP A 35 -10.49 -12.52 -0.86
C ASP A 35 -9.12 -12.43 -0.18
N ALA A 36 -8.04 -12.51 -0.96
CA ALA A 36 -6.68 -12.50 -0.43
C ALA A 36 -6.26 -11.13 0.09
N SER A 37 -5.47 -11.11 1.16
CA SER A 37 -4.82 -9.91 1.70
C SER A 37 -3.43 -9.68 1.09
N VAL A 38 -2.89 -8.48 1.24
CA VAL A 38 -1.50 -8.15 0.92
C VAL A 38 -0.55 -9.03 1.72
N HIS A 39 -0.92 -9.46 2.92
CA HIS A 39 -0.17 -10.45 3.69
C HIS A 39 -0.13 -11.80 2.98
N ASP A 40 -1.26 -12.31 2.49
CA ASP A 40 -1.31 -13.55 1.72
C ASP A 40 -0.47 -13.44 0.44
N PHE A 41 -0.52 -12.28 -0.21
CA PHE A 41 0.33 -11.97 -1.35
C PHE A 41 1.81 -11.99 -1.00
N MET A 42 2.21 -11.35 0.10
CA MET A 42 3.58 -11.37 0.59
C MET A 42 4.02 -12.81 0.89
N ALA A 43 3.13 -13.66 1.41
CA ALA A 43 3.42 -15.08 1.63
C ALA A 43 3.64 -15.85 0.32
N LEU A 44 2.89 -15.55 -0.73
CA LEU A 44 3.11 -16.12 -2.06
C LEU A 44 4.42 -15.63 -2.69
N VAL A 45 4.72 -14.34 -2.58
CA VAL A 45 6.01 -13.77 -2.99
C VAL A 45 7.15 -14.44 -2.22
N ASN A 46 7.02 -14.64 -0.90
CA ASN A 46 7.97 -15.37 -0.09
C ASN A 46 8.18 -16.80 -0.58
N LYS A 47 7.10 -17.51 -0.89
CA LYS A 47 7.17 -18.88 -1.40
C LYS A 47 7.96 -18.94 -2.70
N LYS A 48 7.61 -18.13 -3.69
CA LYS A 48 8.27 -18.14 -5.00
C LYS A 48 9.71 -17.61 -4.97
N VAL A 49 9.99 -16.58 -4.17
CA VAL A 49 11.36 -16.03 -4.04
C VAL A 49 12.23 -16.94 -3.15
N GLY A 50 11.63 -17.64 -2.18
CA GLY A 50 12.32 -18.55 -1.28
C GLY A 50 12.91 -19.78 -1.97
N GLU A 51 12.31 -20.22 -3.09
CA GLU A 51 12.84 -21.28 -3.95
C GLU A 51 14.20 -20.90 -4.58
N GLU A 52 14.57 -19.61 -4.61
CA GLU A 52 15.85 -19.11 -5.14
C GLU A 52 16.95 -18.91 -4.08
N THR A 53 16.74 -19.34 -2.83
CA THR A 53 17.70 -19.06 -1.73
C THR A 53 18.87 -20.08 -1.71
N PRO A 54 20.16 -19.66 -1.80
CA PRO A 54 21.27 -20.60 -2.01
C PRO A 54 21.71 -21.43 -0.79
N ARG A 55 21.26 -21.10 0.43
CA ARG A 55 21.71 -21.76 1.68
C ARG A 55 20.52 -22.12 2.57
N ALA A 56 20.56 -23.33 3.15
CA ALA A 56 19.44 -23.92 3.90
C ALA A 56 19.12 -23.24 5.25
N ASP A 57 20.10 -22.55 5.82
CA ASP A 57 20.08 -21.85 7.12
C ASP A 57 19.63 -20.39 7.03
N VAL A 58 19.45 -19.87 5.82
CA VAL A 58 19.08 -18.47 5.57
C VAL A 58 17.66 -18.41 5.00
N VAL A 59 16.80 -17.62 5.63
CA VAL A 59 15.44 -17.32 5.15
C VAL A 59 15.43 -15.90 4.61
N ARG A 60 14.92 -15.77 3.39
CA ARG A 60 14.58 -14.48 2.80
C ARG A 60 13.08 -14.28 2.98
N GLU A 61 12.68 -13.14 3.55
CA GLU A 61 11.27 -12.83 3.77
C GLU A 61 10.92 -11.39 3.37
N VAL A 62 9.73 -11.19 2.82
CA VAL A 62 9.20 -9.87 2.47
C VAL A 62 9.01 -9.08 3.75
N LYS A 63 9.75 -7.98 3.88
CA LYS A 63 9.62 -7.00 4.96
C LYS A 63 8.43 -6.08 4.74
N GLN A 64 8.23 -5.64 3.51
CA GLN A 64 7.15 -4.75 3.10
C GLN A 64 6.97 -4.80 1.57
N LEU A 65 5.79 -4.42 1.13
CA LEU A 65 5.40 -4.30 -0.26
C LEU A 65 5.13 -2.82 -0.54
N LEU A 66 5.67 -2.31 -1.62
CA LEU A 66 5.52 -0.92 -2.04
C LEU A 66 4.68 -0.89 -3.32
N LEU A 67 3.66 -0.04 -3.38
CA LEU A 67 2.92 0.30 -4.58
C LEU A 67 3.40 1.66 -5.06
N HIS A 68 4.03 1.72 -6.23
CA HIS A 68 4.63 2.97 -6.76
C HIS A 68 5.58 3.66 -5.77
N GLY A 69 6.31 2.87 -4.97
CA GLY A 69 7.23 3.36 -3.95
C GLY A 69 6.59 3.62 -2.57
N VAL A 70 5.26 3.65 -2.47
CA VAL A 70 4.54 3.89 -1.22
C VAL A 70 4.23 2.58 -0.51
N ARG A 71 4.48 2.52 0.81
CA ARG A 71 4.24 1.31 1.60
C ARG A 71 2.76 0.95 1.63
N VAL A 72 2.47 -0.28 1.25
CA VAL A 72 1.15 -0.89 1.36
C VAL A 72 1.02 -1.58 2.71
N ARG A 73 -0.11 -1.39 3.40
CA ARG A 73 -0.41 -2.10 4.64
C ARG A 73 -0.68 -3.57 4.35
N SER A 74 -0.15 -4.46 5.20
CA SER A 74 -0.28 -5.91 5.02
C SER A 74 -1.74 -6.41 5.13
N SER A 75 -2.60 -5.70 5.85
CA SER A 75 -4.02 -6.06 6.01
C SER A 75 -4.90 -5.64 4.83
N TYR A 76 -4.39 -4.87 3.86
CA TYR A 76 -5.21 -4.45 2.71
C TYR A 76 -5.57 -5.69 1.89
N ARG A 77 -6.84 -5.83 1.49
CA ARG A 77 -7.22 -6.87 0.53
C ARG A 77 -6.62 -6.55 -0.82
N LEU A 78 -6.16 -7.58 -1.49
CA LEU A 78 -5.45 -7.50 -2.74
C LEU A 78 -6.31 -6.92 -3.84
N GLU A 79 -7.58 -7.30 -3.92
CA GLU A 79 -8.54 -6.68 -4.83
C GLU A 79 -8.73 -5.16 -4.64
N TYR A 80 -8.07 -4.53 -3.67
CA TYR A 80 -8.11 -3.06 -3.48
C TYR A 80 -6.98 -2.38 -4.25
N ILE A 81 -6.07 -3.19 -4.78
CA ILE A 81 -4.83 -2.81 -5.45
C ILE A 81 -4.76 -3.52 -6.81
N ILE A 82 -5.22 -4.76 -6.88
CA ILE A 82 -5.15 -5.67 -8.03
C ILE A 82 -6.01 -5.26 -9.23
N PRO A 83 -7.25 -4.73 -9.10
CA PRO A 83 -8.04 -4.31 -10.27
C PRO A 83 -7.28 -3.30 -11.12
N ASP A 84 -6.48 -2.45 -10.47
CA ASP A 84 -5.65 -1.47 -11.15
C ASP A 84 -4.36 -2.12 -11.69
N LEU A 85 -3.80 -3.15 -11.03
CA LEU A 85 -2.60 -3.89 -11.44
C LEU A 85 -2.77 -4.83 -12.64
N MET A 86 -3.97 -4.98 -13.21
CA MET A 86 -4.26 -5.94 -14.30
C MET A 86 -3.56 -5.65 -15.66
N GLY A 87 -2.53 -4.80 -15.68
CA GLY A 87 -1.66 -4.57 -16.83
C GLY A 87 -0.27 -5.19 -16.63
N SER A 88 0.46 -5.42 -17.73
CA SER A 88 1.76 -6.11 -17.80
C SER A 88 2.96 -5.40 -17.13
N SER A 89 2.74 -4.38 -16.29
CA SER A 89 3.81 -3.58 -15.66
C SER A 89 3.81 -3.73 -14.13
N PRO A 90 4.98 -3.82 -13.47
CA PRO A 90 5.08 -4.10 -12.06
C PRO A 90 4.94 -2.79 -11.30
N ARG A 91 3.81 -2.62 -10.62
CA ARG A 91 3.66 -1.47 -9.72
C ARG A 91 4.07 -1.82 -8.29
N LEU A 92 4.31 -3.11 -8.05
CA LEU A 92 4.66 -3.66 -6.76
C LEU A 92 6.18 -3.93 -6.69
N LEU A 93 6.78 -3.40 -5.63
CA LEU A 93 8.13 -3.75 -5.21
C LEU A 93 8.09 -4.40 -3.82
N ALA A 94 8.53 -5.65 -3.72
CA ALA A 94 8.78 -6.29 -2.44
C ALA A 94 10.21 -5.98 -1.97
N THR A 95 10.36 -5.45 -0.76
CA THR A 95 11.69 -5.37 -0.11
C THR A 95 11.85 -6.54 0.83
N MET A 96 12.92 -7.30 0.64
CA MET A 96 13.23 -8.51 1.39
C MET A 96 14.20 -8.21 2.52
N ARG A 97 14.00 -8.85 3.67
CA ARG A 97 15.00 -8.97 4.74
C ARG A 97 15.55 -10.39 4.75
N ILE A 98 16.81 -10.53 5.11
CA ILE A 98 17.51 -11.82 5.22
C ILE A 98 17.68 -12.13 6.70
N ARG A 99 17.30 -13.33 7.13
CA ARG A 99 17.45 -13.81 8.51
C ARG A 99 18.03 -15.21 8.54
N THR A 100 18.73 -15.55 9.61
CA THR A 100 19.12 -16.94 9.89
C THR A 100 17.94 -17.68 10.52
N LYS A 101 17.73 -18.95 10.15
CA LYS A 101 16.69 -19.80 10.77
C LYS A 101 17.00 -19.95 12.26
N GLY A 102 16.11 -19.41 13.09
CA GLY A 102 16.03 -19.79 14.50
C GLY A 102 15.40 -21.18 14.66
N VAL A 103 15.47 -21.75 15.86
CA VAL A 103 14.78 -23.00 16.19
C VAL A 103 13.28 -22.78 16.05
N ALA A 104 12.64 -23.55 15.16
CA ALA A 104 11.19 -23.54 14.99
C ALA A 104 10.49 -24.01 16.27
N MET A 105 9.45 -23.30 16.68
CA MET A 105 8.61 -23.62 17.82
C MET A 105 7.14 -23.45 17.46
N MET A 106 6.28 -24.22 18.12
CA MET A 106 4.83 -24.18 17.93
C MET A 106 4.20 -23.45 19.10
N VAL A 107 3.27 -22.53 18.82
CA VAL A 107 2.43 -21.92 19.85
C VAL A 107 0.98 -22.22 19.55
N PHE A 108 0.18 -22.38 20.60
CA PHE A 108 -1.26 -22.58 20.49
C PHE A 108 -1.96 -21.24 20.73
N PHE A 109 -3.11 -21.04 20.09
CA PHE A 109 -4.04 -20.00 20.50
C PHE A 109 -5.43 -20.60 20.72
N ARG A 110 -6.13 -20.08 21.72
CA ARG A 110 -7.48 -20.49 22.10
C ARG A 110 -8.44 -19.31 21.93
N THR A 111 -9.52 -19.54 21.19
CA THR A 111 -10.59 -18.56 20.98
C THR A 111 -11.58 -18.54 22.16
N LEU A 112 -12.45 -17.52 22.21
CA LEU A 112 -13.57 -17.46 23.16
C LEU A 112 -14.56 -18.63 22.99
N SER A 113 -14.66 -19.19 21.77
CA SER A 113 -15.44 -20.40 21.48
C SER A 113 -14.75 -21.70 21.91
N ARG A 114 -13.65 -21.62 22.68
CA ARG A 114 -12.82 -22.74 23.16
C ARG A 114 -12.15 -23.57 22.06
N LYS A 115 -12.17 -23.12 20.81
CA LYS A 115 -11.39 -23.72 19.71
C LYS A 115 -9.90 -23.44 19.95
N THR A 116 -9.06 -24.45 19.77
CA THR A 116 -7.60 -24.33 19.89
C THR A 116 -6.95 -24.65 18.56
N ALA A 117 -6.02 -23.81 18.11
CA ALA A 117 -5.27 -23.99 16.86
C ALA A 117 -3.79 -23.63 17.06
N THR A 118 -2.93 -24.14 16.17
CA THR A 118 -1.47 -24.01 16.25
C THR A 118 -0.91 -23.03 15.25
N ILE A 119 0.22 -22.40 15.61
CA ILE A 119 1.02 -21.52 14.75
C ILE A 119 2.49 -21.91 14.90
N GLU A 120 3.15 -22.12 13.76
CA GLU A 120 4.59 -22.29 13.68
C GLU A 120 5.28 -20.92 13.66
N CYS A 121 6.27 -20.75 14.53
CA CYS A 121 6.99 -19.50 14.73
C CYS A 121 8.37 -19.75 15.33
N THR A 122 9.10 -18.67 15.59
CA THR A 122 10.38 -18.67 16.30
C THR A 122 10.30 -17.73 17.50
N SER A 123 11.21 -17.88 18.47
CA SER A 123 11.22 -17.03 19.68
C SER A 123 11.50 -15.54 19.40
N THR A 124 12.04 -15.23 18.22
CA THR A 124 12.33 -13.88 17.74
C THR A 124 11.19 -13.28 16.91
N ASP A 125 10.18 -14.06 16.55
CA ASP A 125 8.99 -13.53 15.88
C ASP A 125 8.21 -12.59 16.78
N THR A 126 7.58 -11.59 16.18
CA THR A 126 6.78 -10.60 16.91
C THR A 126 5.36 -11.08 17.16
N VAL A 127 4.73 -10.53 18.19
CA VAL A 127 3.29 -10.74 18.41
C VAL A 127 2.47 -10.28 17.20
N GLY A 128 2.91 -9.23 16.49
CA GLY A 128 2.29 -8.78 15.25
C GLY A 128 2.32 -9.86 14.16
N TYR A 129 3.41 -10.62 14.06
CA TYR A 129 3.50 -11.79 13.18
C TYR A 129 2.52 -12.89 13.61
N ILE A 130 2.43 -13.21 14.91
CA ILE A 130 1.46 -14.20 15.41
C ILE A 130 0.03 -13.77 15.12
N LYS A 131 -0.30 -12.48 15.31
CA LYS A 131 -1.62 -11.96 14.98
C LYS A 131 -1.95 -12.14 13.49
N ALA A 132 -1.01 -11.85 12.59
CA ALA A 132 -1.22 -12.10 11.17
C ALA A 132 -1.47 -13.60 10.87
N ARG A 133 -0.77 -14.51 11.57
CA ARG A 133 -1.02 -15.96 11.45
C ARG A 133 -2.37 -16.41 12.00
N ILE A 134 -2.89 -15.75 13.04
CA ILE A 134 -4.23 -15.98 13.58
C ILE A 134 -5.29 -15.44 12.62
N GLU A 135 -5.07 -14.27 12.01
CA GLU A 135 -5.97 -13.69 11.00
C GLU A 135 -6.15 -14.66 9.83
N ALA A 136 -5.05 -15.20 9.31
CA ALA A 136 -5.10 -16.20 8.24
C ALA A 136 -5.90 -17.47 8.61
N LYS A 137 -6.06 -17.79 9.91
CA LYS A 137 -6.77 -18.98 10.39
C LYS A 137 -8.22 -18.71 10.82
N GLU A 138 -8.50 -17.55 11.40
CA GLU A 138 -9.79 -17.20 12.01
C GLU A 138 -10.49 -16.01 11.34
N GLY A 139 -9.84 -15.33 10.40
CA GLY A 139 -10.40 -14.20 9.64
C GLY A 139 -10.57 -12.91 10.45
N ILE A 140 -9.94 -12.80 11.63
CA ILE A 140 -10.05 -11.63 12.51
C ILE A 140 -8.86 -10.70 12.26
N PRO A 141 -9.07 -9.41 11.91
CA PRO A 141 -7.97 -8.46 11.67
C PRO A 141 -7.02 -8.30 12.88
N PRO A 142 -5.69 -8.12 12.71
CA PRO A 142 -4.72 -8.05 13.80
C PRO A 142 -4.99 -6.94 14.82
N GLU A 143 -5.57 -5.82 14.38
CA GLU A 143 -6.04 -4.71 15.20
C GLU A 143 -7.22 -5.08 16.09
N ASP A 144 -8.09 -5.97 15.61
CA ASP A 144 -9.27 -6.48 16.32
C ASP A 144 -8.96 -7.72 17.15
N GLN A 145 -7.77 -8.30 16.98
CA GLN A 145 -7.26 -9.36 17.83
C GLN A 145 -6.66 -8.82 19.13
N ARG A 146 -7.20 -9.26 20.25
CA ARG A 146 -6.58 -9.09 21.57
C ARG A 146 -6.03 -10.41 22.06
N LEU A 147 -4.71 -10.55 21.97
CA LEU A 147 -3.96 -11.69 22.50
C LEU A 147 -3.51 -11.46 23.94
N THR A 148 -3.69 -12.47 24.78
CA THR A 148 -3.27 -12.45 26.18
C THR A 148 -2.49 -13.72 26.51
N TYR A 149 -1.40 -13.60 27.26
CA TYR A 149 -0.61 -14.71 27.80
C TYR A 149 -0.24 -14.42 29.25
N ALA A 150 -0.42 -15.40 30.13
CA ALA A 150 -0.15 -15.26 31.57
C ALA A 150 -0.76 -13.99 32.18
N GLY A 151 -2.00 -13.65 31.79
CA GLY A 151 -2.71 -12.44 32.24
C GLY A 151 -2.23 -11.12 31.63
N LYS A 152 -1.19 -11.12 30.78
CA LYS A 152 -0.66 -9.93 30.11
C LYS A 152 -1.16 -9.83 28.67
N GLN A 153 -1.67 -8.66 28.31
CA GLN A 153 -1.99 -8.35 26.93
C GLN A 153 -0.71 -8.17 26.11
N LEU A 154 -0.65 -8.81 24.96
CA LEU A 154 0.50 -8.80 24.08
C LEU A 154 0.45 -7.60 23.12
N ARG A 155 1.58 -6.89 23.01
CA ARG A 155 1.80 -5.77 22.06
C ARG A 155 2.50 -6.25 20.80
N GLY A 156 2.03 -5.80 19.64
CA GLY A 156 2.40 -6.33 18.32
C GLY A 156 3.85 -6.08 17.88
N ASP A 157 4.51 -5.08 18.45
CA ASP A 157 5.87 -4.64 18.17
C ASP A 157 6.95 -5.47 18.88
N LEU A 158 6.58 -6.24 19.91
CA LEU A 158 7.51 -7.00 20.75
C LEU A 158 7.62 -8.48 20.33
N PRO A 159 8.81 -9.10 20.48
CA PRO A 159 9.03 -10.50 20.17
C PRO A 159 8.39 -11.44 21.20
N LEU A 160 8.15 -12.70 20.82
CA LEU A 160 7.60 -13.73 21.72
C LEU A 160 8.49 -14.01 22.94
N SER A 161 9.80 -14.00 22.72
CA SER A 161 10.81 -14.13 23.79
C SER A 161 10.69 -13.05 24.88
N PHE A 162 10.26 -11.83 24.54
CA PHE A 162 10.04 -10.76 25.52
C PHE A 162 8.97 -11.14 26.55
N TYR A 163 7.93 -11.87 26.12
CA TYR A 163 6.87 -12.37 26.99
C TYR A 163 7.17 -13.74 27.59
N ASN A 164 8.39 -14.28 27.38
CA ASN A 164 8.79 -15.63 27.74
C ASN A 164 7.82 -16.70 27.20
N ILE A 165 7.25 -16.44 26.01
CA ILE A 165 6.42 -17.41 25.29
C ILE A 165 7.36 -18.44 24.67
N ARG A 166 7.14 -19.72 25.02
CA ARG A 166 7.97 -20.87 24.63
C ARG A 166 7.20 -21.81 23.72
N ASN A 167 7.89 -22.82 23.21
CA ASN A 167 7.25 -23.95 22.53
C ASN A 167 6.07 -24.47 23.37
N GLU A 168 4.97 -24.77 22.69
CA GLU A 168 3.71 -25.26 23.22
C GLU A 168 2.96 -24.31 24.17
N SER A 169 3.36 -23.04 24.25
CA SER A 169 2.60 -22.03 25.00
C SER A 169 1.22 -21.78 24.38
N THR A 170 0.20 -21.58 25.22
CA THR A 170 -1.17 -21.27 24.78
C THR A 170 -1.51 -19.80 25.00
N LEU A 171 -1.88 -19.10 23.92
CA LEU A 171 -2.34 -17.71 23.91
C LEU A 171 -3.87 -17.65 23.93
N HIS A 172 -4.45 -16.65 24.59
CA HIS A 172 -5.90 -16.44 24.58
C HIS A 172 -6.28 -15.31 23.62
N LEU A 173 -7.16 -15.59 22.66
CA LEU A 173 -7.68 -14.65 21.67
C LEU A 173 -9.09 -14.17 22.04
N SER A 174 -9.27 -12.85 22.07
CA SER A 174 -10.58 -12.19 22.09
C SER A 174 -10.70 -11.22 20.91
N ALA A 175 -11.85 -11.22 20.22
CA ALA A 175 -12.07 -10.51 18.96
C ALA A 175 -13.14 -9.41 19.10
N ARG A 176 -13.10 -8.39 18.22
CA ARG A 176 -14.25 -7.57 17.83
C ARG A 176 -14.59 -7.88 16.36
N VAL A 177 -15.86 -7.94 15.99
CA VAL A 177 -16.32 -8.45 14.68
C VAL A 177 -17.06 -7.36 13.91
N LEU A 178 -16.72 -7.17 12.63
CA LEU A 178 -17.57 -6.58 11.59
C LEU A 178 -17.39 -7.39 10.28
N GLY A 179 -18.51 -7.76 9.64
CA GLY A 179 -18.59 -8.71 8.52
C GLY A 179 -18.42 -8.10 7.12
N GLY A 180 -18.17 -8.97 6.13
CA GLY A 180 -17.84 -8.61 4.73
C GLY A 180 -19.00 -8.12 3.86
N PHE A 181 -18.70 -7.27 2.87
CA PHE A 181 -19.65 -6.64 1.95
C PHE A 181 -19.15 -6.67 0.49
N THR A 182 -20.06 -6.95 -0.45
CA THR A 182 -20.03 -6.42 -1.82
C THR A 182 -20.41 -4.94 -1.77
N ILE A 183 -19.61 -4.06 -2.36
CA ILE A 183 -19.73 -2.61 -2.14
C ILE A 183 -20.26 -1.96 -3.43
N PRO A 184 -21.41 -1.25 -3.39
CA PRO A 184 -21.94 -0.53 -4.55
C PRO A 184 -20.99 0.63 -4.95
N PRO A 185 -21.06 1.11 -6.22
CA PRO A 185 -20.34 2.31 -6.63
C PRO A 185 -20.56 3.46 -5.66
N ARG A 186 -19.52 4.28 -5.44
CA ARG A 186 -19.60 5.44 -4.54
C ARG A 186 -19.46 6.72 -5.34
N THR A 187 -20.33 7.68 -5.07
CA THR A 187 -20.20 9.05 -5.56
C THR A 187 -19.08 9.75 -4.80
N PHE A 188 -18.16 10.37 -5.53
CA PHE A 188 -17.06 11.16 -4.99
C PHE A 188 -16.55 12.15 -6.05
N ALA A 189 -15.77 13.14 -5.62
CA ALA A 189 -15.14 14.11 -6.53
C ALA A 189 -14.52 13.44 -7.77
N ASP A 190 -14.72 14.05 -8.93
CA ASP A 190 -14.08 13.64 -10.16
C ASP A 190 -12.62 14.10 -10.17
N VAL A 191 -11.76 13.33 -9.51
CA VAL A 191 -10.33 13.65 -9.44
C VAL A 191 -9.62 13.63 -10.79
N SER A 192 -10.28 13.16 -11.85
CA SER A 192 -9.76 13.23 -13.22
C SER A 192 -10.06 14.54 -13.94
N ASP A 193 -10.94 15.37 -13.39
CA ASP A 193 -11.24 16.70 -13.91
C ASP A 193 -10.35 17.74 -13.22
N GLY A 194 -9.29 18.16 -13.90
CA GLY A 194 -8.39 19.20 -13.40
C GLY A 194 -9.05 20.57 -13.27
N SER A 195 -10.20 20.82 -13.92
CA SER A 195 -10.87 22.13 -13.87
C SER A 195 -11.50 22.43 -12.51
N ILE A 196 -11.79 21.39 -11.73
CA ILE A 196 -12.33 21.52 -10.37
C ILE A 196 -11.22 21.49 -9.30
N LEU A 197 -9.95 21.32 -9.67
CA LEU A 197 -8.85 21.38 -8.71
C LEU A 197 -8.52 22.83 -8.39
N THR A 198 -8.77 23.25 -7.15
CA THR A 198 -8.64 24.64 -6.70
C THR A 198 -7.59 24.75 -5.60
N ALA A 199 -6.89 25.89 -5.54
CA ALA A 199 -6.00 26.21 -4.42
C ALA A 199 -6.74 27.10 -3.42
N VAL A 200 -6.80 26.67 -2.16
CA VAL A 200 -7.49 27.35 -1.07
C VAL A 200 -6.48 27.78 -0.01
N GLU A 201 -6.57 29.03 0.45
CA GLU A 201 -5.71 29.54 1.53
C GLU A 201 -6.10 28.96 2.89
N PHE A 202 -5.10 28.76 3.76
CA PHE A 202 -5.33 28.29 5.12
C PHE A 202 -5.99 29.36 5.98
N SER A 203 -7.06 28.99 6.68
CA SER A 203 -7.69 29.85 7.68
C SER A 203 -7.09 29.56 9.07
N PRO A 204 -6.61 30.59 9.80
CA PRO A 204 -6.13 30.43 11.17
C PRO A 204 -7.27 30.06 12.15
N ASP A 205 -8.50 30.42 11.82
CA ASP A 205 -9.70 30.18 12.64
C ASP A 205 -10.39 28.85 12.29
N ALA A 206 -9.71 27.96 11.56
CA ALA A 206 -10.29 26.68 11.16
C ALA A 206 -10.65 25.84 12.39
N PRO A 207 -11.91 25.35 12.49
CA PRO A 207 -12.30 24.49 13.60
C PRO A 207 -11.49 23.19 13.55
N GLU A 208 -11.32 22.53 14.69
CA GLU A 208 -10.42 21.36 14.79
C GLU A 208 -10.80 20.18 13.88
N TRP A 209 -12.07 20.06 13.49
CA TRP A 209 -12.52 19.04 12.52
C TRP A 209 -12.20 19.38 11.07
N ARG A 210 -11.62 20.56 10.80
CA ARG A 210 -11.09 21.01 9.50
C ARG A 210 -9.56 21.10 9.47
N TRP A 211 -8.87 20.62 10.50
CA TRP A 211 -7.40 20.55 10.46
C TRP A 211 -6.94 19.51 9.45
N CYS A 212 -6.04 19.92 8.55
CA CYS A 212 -5.39 19.06 7.57
C CYS A 212 -3.97 18.67 8.03
N SER A 213 -3.31 17.82 7.25
CA SER A 213 -1.88 17.50 7.37
C SER A 213 -1.26 17.37 5.99
N GLN A 214 0.07 17.35 5.90
CA GLN A 214 0.75 17.05 4.65
C GLN A 214 0.30 15.68 4.10
N GLY A 215 0.20 15.55 2.78
CA GLY A 215 -0.35 14.39 2.09
C GLY A 215 -1.85 14.52 1.77
N LEU A 216 -2.53 13.38 1.76
CA LEU A 216 -3.94 13.26 1.46
C LEU A 216 -4.83 13.56 2.67
N ASN A 217 -5.88 14.32 2.42
CA ASN A 217 -6.88 14.73 3.39
C ASN A 217 -8.27 14.47 2.80
N ILE A 218 -9.02 13.52 3.38
CA ILE A 218 -10.35 13.16 2.87
C ILE A 218 -11.40 14.04 3.52
N GLU A 219 -12.27 14.61 2.70
CA GLU A 219 -13.34 15.49 3.14
C GLU A 219 -14.72 14.83 3.04
N GLY A 220 -15.55 15.10 4.03
CA GLY A 220 -16.93 14.63 4.03
C GLY A 220 -17.77 15.23 5.14
N ARG A 221 -19.04 14.81 5.24
CA ARG A 221 -19.99 15.30 6.26
C ARG A 221 -20.21 14.31 7.38
N CYS A 222 -20.12 14.77 8.62
CA CYS A 222 -20.43 13.94 9.79
C CYS A 222 -21.93 13.62 9.86
N LEU A 223 -22.26 12.35 10.13
CA LEU A 223 -23.63 11.86 10.20
C LEU A 223 -24.18 11.72 11.64
N ASN A 224 -23.33 11.87 12.66
CA ASN A 224 -23.75 11.74 14.05
C ASN A 224 -24.43 13.02 14.56
N ARG A 225 -25.74 12.94 14.85
CA ARG A 225 -26.56 14.06 15.34
C ARG A 225 -26.06 14.68 16.65
N ASN A 226 -25.36 13.90 17.47
CA ASN A 226 -24.82 14.35 18.76
C ASN A 226 -23.40 14.93 18.63
N CYS A 227 -22.83 14.96 17.43
CA CYS A 227 -21.52 15.52 17.18
C CYS A 227 -21.63 17.03 16.92
N ARG A 228 -20.75 17.83 17.53
CA ARG A 228 -20.59 19.26 17.19
C ARG A 228 -20.24 19.53 15.72
N ALA A 229 -19.74 18.53 15.00
CA ALA A 229 -19.47 18.59 13.57
C ALA A 229 -20.62 18.03 12.71
N PHE A 230 -21.79 17.71 13.29
CA PHE A 230 -22.93 17.15 12.57
C PHE A 230 -23.27 17.96 11.32
N ARG A 231 -23.35 17.29 10.16
CA ARG A 231 -23.57 17.86 8.82
C ARG A 231 -22.54 18.89 8.34
N ARG A 232 -21.55 19.24 9.16
CA ARG A 232 -20.43 20.10 8.76
C ARG A 232 -19.41 19.29 7.97
N MET A 233 -18.70 19.98 7.09
CA MET A 233 -17.54 19.38 6.43
C MET A 233 -16.44 19.14 7.44
N ILE A 234 -15.90 17.94 7.43
CA ILE A 234 -14.78 17.51 8.25
C ILE A 234 -13.64 17.04 7.35
N ILE A 235 -12.44 16.96 7.93
CA ILE A 235 -11.25 16.38 7.32
C ILE A 235 -10.80 15.18 8.13
N ASP A 236 -10.66 14.03 7.45
CA ASP A 236 -9.90 12.89 7.94
C ASP A 236 -8.52 12.87 7.28
N ARG A 237 -7.49 12.92 8.12
CA ARG A 237 -6.09 13.10 7.68
C ARG A 237 -5.46 11.75 7.37
N LYS A 238 -5.41 11.38 6.09
CA LYS A 238 -4.76 10.15 5.62
C LYS A 238 -3.24 10.27 5.52
N LYS A 239 -2.71 11.50 5.43
CA LYS A 239 -1.27 11.76 5.25
C LYS A 239 -0.77 11.06 3.97
N PHE A 240 0.38 10.39 4.01
CA PHE A 240 0.98 9.70 2.87
C PHE A 240 0.47 8.26 2.68
N GLU A 241 -0.74 7.96 3.15
CA GLU A 241 -1.34 6.64 3.00
C GLU A 241 -2.05 6.50 1.64
N VAL A 242 -2.06 5.29 1.11
CA VAL A 242 -2.89 4.92 -0.05
C VAL A 242 -4.35 4.89 0.40
N PHE A 243 -5.20 5.64 -0.30
CA PHE A 243 -6.64 5.69 -0.07
C PHE A 243 -7.38 4.97 -1.19
N ASN A 244 -8.31 4.09 -0.84
CA ASN A 244 -9.24 3.44 -1.76
C ASN A 244 -10.68 3.82 -1.40
N LEU A 245 -11.33 4.62 -2.24
CA LEU A 245 -12.66 5.19 -1.99
C LEU A 245 -13.73 4.16 -1.62
N ILE A 246 -13.71 3.01 -2.31
CA ILE A 246 -14.75 2.01 -2.20
C ILE A 246 -14.66 1.34 -0.83
N ARG A 247 -13.47 1.26 -0.25
CA ARG A 247 -13.18 0.28 0.80
C ARG A 247 -12.54 0.84 2.06
N ASP A 248 -12.02 2.06 2.00
CA ASP A 248 -11.72 2.84 3.20
C ASP A 248 -13.03 3.34 3.84
N ASP A 249 -13.74 2.43 4.50
CA ASP A 249 -14.78 2.77 5.48
C ASP A 249 -14.20 3.42 6.76
N ASN A 250 -12.87 3.37 6.88
CA ASN A 250 -12.09 3.95 7.97
C ASN A 250 -12.06 5.48 8.01
N VAL A 251 -12.73 6.17 7.09
CA VAL A 251 -12.90 7.62 7.19
C VAL A 251 -13.89 7.93 8.29
N ARG A 252 -13.36 8.42 9.40
CA ARG A 252 -14.13 8.69 10.61
C ARG A 252 -14.11 10.18 10.91
N CYS A 253 -15.19 10.67 11.48
CA CYS A 253 -15.23 12.03 11.96
C CYS A 253 -14.14 12.21 13.03
N PRO A 254 -13.26 13.23 12.92
CA PRO A 254 -12.17 13.41 13.87
C PRO A 254 -12.66 13.67 15.30
N ILE A 255 -13.91 14.14 15.44
CA ILE A 255 -14.54 14.41 16.73
C ILE A 255 -15.18 13.16 17.33
N CYS A 256 -16.22 12.62 16.68
CA CYS A 256 -17.04 11.56 17.27
C CYS A 256 -16.65 10.14 16.84
N LYS A 257 -15.65 10.00 15.94
CA LYS A 257 -15.13 8.73 15.43
C LYS A 257 -16.15 7.81 14.72
N THR A 258 -17.32 8.34 14.39
CA THR A 258 -18.35 7.65 13.60
C THR A 258 -18.18 7.91 12.10
N ASN A 259 -18.93 7.18 11.29
CA ASN A 259 -18.91 7.26 9.84
C ASN A 259 -19.25 8.66 9.31
N VAL A 260 -18.67 8.96 8.17
CA VAL A 260 -18.76 10.23 7.45
C VAL A 260 -19.22 9.92 6.03
N LYS A 261 -20.12 10.76 5.49
CA LYS A 261 -20.45 10.73 4.07
C LYS A 261 -19.32 11.41 3.31
N LEU A 262 -18.57 10.65 2.51
CA LEU A 262 -17.46 11.15 1.71
C LEU A 262 -17.97 12.06 0.59
N ILE A 263 -17.20 13.10 0.27
CA ILE A 263 -17.56 14.05 -0.78
C ILE A 263 -16.37 14.30 -1.69
N THR A 264 -15.23 14.71 -1.12
CA THR A 264 -14.06 15.12 -1.89
C THR A 264 -12.77 14.83 -1.12
N CYS A 265 -11.64 15.21 -1.68
CA CYS A 265 -10.35 15.23 -1.01
C CYS A 265 -9.59 16.51 -1.29
N GLY A 266 -8.58 16.75 -0.48
CA GLY A 266 -7.57 17.74 -0.74
C GLY A 266 -6.17 17.25 -0.38
N LEU A 267 -5.20 18.00 -0.86
CA LEU A 267 -3.80 17.67 -0.96
C LEU A 267 -3.01 18.85 -0.41
N TYR A 268 -2.02 18.56 0.42
CA TYR A 268 -1.16 19.59 0.98
C TYR A 268 0.28 19.12 1.02
N ASP A 269 1.17 19.90 0.41
CA ASP A 269 2.62 19.70 0.40
C ASP A 269 3.02 18.23 0.13
N CYS A 270 2.53 17.72 -1.00
CA CYS A 270 2.73 16.33 -1.40
C CYS A 270 2.77 16.16 -2.92
N CYS A 271 3.35 15.05 -3.35
CA CYS A 271 3.15 14.55 -4.69
C CYS A 271 2.07 13.48 -4.67
N TRP A 272 1.24 13.47 -5.70
CA TRP A 272 0.05 12.64 -5.73
C TRP A 272 -0.24 12.10 -7.12
N ARG A 273 -0.96 10.99 -7.19
CA ARG A 273 -1.55 10.45 -8.41
C ARG A 273 -2.80 9.65 -8.07
N PHE A 274 -3.64 9.41 -9.07
CA PHE A 274 -4.78 8.52 -8.91
C PHE A 274 -4.86 7.48 -10.02
N GLU A 275 -5.60 6.41 -9.71
CA GLU A 275 -6.05 5.39 -10.65
C GLU A 275 -7.49 5.04 -10.28
N GLY A 276 -8.37 4.90 -11.27
CA GLY A 276 -9.77 4.60 -10.97
C GLY A 276 -10.58 4.15 -12.18
N VAL A 277 -11.78 3.66 -11.91
CA VAL A 277 -12.75 3.20 -12.89
C VAL A 277 -14.07 3.88 -12.60
N LYS A 278 -14.63 4.59 -13.60
CA LYS A 278 -15.94 5.23 -13.48
C LYS A 278 -17.04 4.20 -13.73
N ALA A 279 -18.12 4.25 -12.96
CA ALA A 279 -19.21 3.27 -12.99
C ALA A 279 -19.98 3.27 -14.31
N ASN A 280 -20.19 4.47 -14.87
CA ASN A 280 -20.98 4.69 -16.08
C ASN A 280 -20.27 4.19 -17.35
N THR A 281 -18.98 4.46 -17.50
CA THR A 281 -18.21 4.12 -18.72
C THR A 281 -17.44 2.82 -18.58
N ARG A 282 -17.20 2.36 -17.34
CA ARG A 282 -16.25 1.27 -17.01
C ARG A 282 -14.83 1.49 -17.57
N MET A 283 -14.50 2.72 -17.98
CA MET A 283 -13.18 3.05 -18.49
C MET A 283 -12.22 3.27 -17.32
N CYS A 284 -11.03 2.67 -17.44
CA CYS A 284 -9.92 2.93 -16.54
C CYS A 284 -9.32 4.30 -16.84
N THR A 285 -9.10 5.10 -15.81
CA THR A 285 -8.43 6.41 -15.89
C THR A 285 -7.30 6.47 -14.85
N SER A 286 -6.25 7.21 -15.16
CA SER A 286 -5.10 7.40 -14.27
C SER A 286 -4.37 8.69 -14.59
N SER A 287 -3.83 9.35 -13.56
CA SER A 287 -2.96 10.51 -13.73
C SER A 287 -1.47 10.13 -13.75
N PRO A 288 -0.60 10.98 -14.34
CA PRO A 288 0.80 11.04 -13.94
C PRO A 288 0.93 11.50 -12.48
N TRP A 289 2.17 11.53 -11.97
CA TRP A 289 2.45 12.19 -10.69
C TRP A 289 2.33 13.70 -10.84
N GLU A 290 1.54 14.31 -9.97
CA GLU A 290 1.31 15.75 -9.89
C GLU A 290 1.79 16.28 -8.52
N GLU A 291 1.99 17.59 -8.44
CA GLU A 291 2.50 18.23 -7.23
C GLU A 291 1.48 19.21 -6.64
N ALA A 292 1.18 19.04 -5.36
CA ALA A 292 0.43 19.99 -4.55
C ALA A 292 1.42 20.71 -3.63
N ARG A 293 2.16 21.69 -4.17
CA ARG A 293 3.15 22.48 -3.41
C ARG A 293 2.61 23.83 -2.95
N GLY A 294 3.38 24.45 -2.07
CA GLY A 294 3.11 25.78 -1.53
C GLY A 294 2.35 25.72 -0.21
N TYR A 295 2.23 26.87 0.43
CA TYR A 295 1.45 27.03 1.66
C TYR A 295 -0.04 27.24 1.33
N VAL A 296 -0.59 26.34 0.53
CA VAL A 296 -1.99 26.34 0.09
C VAL A 296 -2.56 24.93 0.13
N TYR A 297 -3.87 24.82 0.28
CA TYR A 297 -4.60 23.56 0.29
C TYR A 297 -5.23 23.31 -1.09
N HIS A 298 -4.72 22.32 -1.82
CA HIS A 298 -5.24 21.96 -3.14
C HIS A 298 -6.46 21.05 -2.96
N ARG A 299 -7.65 21.49 -3.34
CA ARG A 299 -8.92 20.78 -3.09
C ARG A 299 -9.70 20.62 -4.39
N PHE A 300 -10.26 19.43 -4.61
CA PHE A 300 -11.23 19.23 -5.67
C PHE A 300 -12.57 19.84 -5.23
N ASP A 301 -13.01 20.88 -5.94
CA ASP A 301 -14.24 21.61 -5.67
C ASP A 301 -15.45 20.84 -6.18
N ALA A 302 -15.76 19.79 -5.44
CA ALA A 302 -16.89 18.91 -5.66
C ALA A 302 -17.83 18.92 -4.45
N ASP A 303 -19.10 18.71 -4.74
CA ASP A 303 -20.15 18.43 -3.78
C ASP A 303 -21.04 17.26 -4.24
N GLU A 304 -22.23 17.13 -3.64
CA GLU A 304 -23.14 16.01 -3.96
C GLU A 304 -23.81 16.14 -5.34
N ASN A 305 -23.82 17.34 -5.91
CA ASN A 305 -24.52 17.67 -7.15
C ASN A 305 -23.59 18.14 -8.27
N ASN A 306 -22.39 18.62 -7.94
CA ASN A 306 -21.43 19.19 -8.88
C ASN A 306 -20.02 18.61 -8.68
N GLY A 307 -19.28 18.41 -9.77
CA GLY A 307 -17.89 17.96 -9.74
C GLY A 307 -17.68 16.54 -9.20
N SER A 308 -18.74 15.73 -9.05
CA SER A 308 -18.66 14.35 -8.55
C SER A 308 -19.14 13.34 -9.59
N VAL A 309 -18.55 12.15 -9.58
CA VAL A 309 -18.93 11.00 -10.42
C VAL A 309 -19.05 9.73 -9.59
N GLU A 310 -19.74 8.72 -10.13
CA GLU A 310 -19.77 7.40 -9.53
C GLU A 310 -18.52 6.61 -9.91
N TRP A 311 -17.77 6.19 -8.89
CA TRP A 311 -16.59 5.35 -9.04
C TRP A 311 -16.93 3.90 -8.67
N THR A 312 -16.50 2.94 -9.49
CA THR A 312 -16.47 1.51 -9.12
C THR A 312 -15.16 1.14 -8.45
N SER A 313 -14.09 1.89 -8.71
CA SER A 313 -12.81 1.86 -7.99
C SER A 313 -12.17 3.23 -8.08
N LEU A 314 -11.57 3.71 -6.99
CA LEU A 314 -10.70 4.88 -7.02
C LEU A 314 -9.62 4.72 -5.95
N VAL A 315 -8.36 4.73 -6.39
CA VAL A 315 -7.17 4.69 -5.56
C VAL A 315 -6.39 5.98 -5.74
N ILE A 316 -6.13 6.67 -4.62
CA ILE A 316 -5.30 7.87 -4.57
C ILE A 316 -4.04 7.53 -3.79
N THR A 317 -2.89 7.81 -4.39
CA THR A 317 -1.57 7.58 -3.80
C THR A 317 -0.87 8.91 -3.60
N THR A 318 -0.30 9.13 -2.42
CA THR A 318 0.48 10.33 -2.10
C THR A 318 1.83 9.97 -1.50
N LYS A 319 2.84 10.83 -1.71
CA LYS A 319 4.16 10.71 -1.11
C LYS A 319 4.74 12.09 -0.77
N PRO A 320 5.73 12.16 0.14
CA PRO A 320 6.43 13.40 0.45
C PRO A 320 7.10 13.99 -0.81
N PRO A 321 7.15 15.32 -0.97
CA PRO A 321 7.81 15.95 -2.11
C PRO A 321 9.32 15.64 -2.20
N THR A 322 9.96 15.35 -1.06
CA THR A 322 11.37 14.92 -1.00
C THR A 322 11.60 13.59 -1.70
N GLU A 323 10.62 12.68 -1.68
CA GLU A 323 10.65 11.41 -2.43
C GLU A 323 10.26 11.58 -3.91
N ALA A 324 9.81 12.79 -4.30
CA ALA A 324 9.52 13.15 -5.67
C ALA A 324 10.68 13.85 -6.38
N VAL A 325 11.66 14.41 -5.66
CA VAL A 325 12.90 14.96 -6.26
C VAL A 325 13.65 13.88 -7.06
N ALA A 326 13.64 12.63 -6.61
CA ALA A 326 14.16 11.50 -7.39
C ALA A 326 13.43 11.26 -8.73
N ALA A 327 12.25 11.83 -8.92
CA ALA A 327 11.48 11.84 -10.17
C ALA A 327 11.57 13.18 -10.94
N TRP A 328 12.13 14.24 -10.35
CA TRP A 328 12.18 15.60 -10.95
C TRP A 328 13.32 15.81 -11.95
N LEU A 329 14.31 14.90 -12.03
CA LEU A 329 15.37 14.90 -13.07
C LEU A 329 14.86 14.73 -14.51
N MET A 330 13.55 14.74 -14.72
CA MET A 330 12.89 14.08 -15.86
C MET A 330 12.07 14.99 -16.74
N LEU A 331 12.02 16.28 -16.44
CA LEU A 331 11.19 17.24 -17.19
C LEU A 331 11.97 18.38 -17.87
N SER A 332 13.30 18.42 -17.78
CA SER A 332 14.09 19.28 -18.68
C SER A 332 14.71 18.43 -19.78
N THR A 333 14.46 18.81 -21.02
CA THR A 333 15.09 18.30 -22.25
C THR A 333 16.57 18.63 -22.38
N GLU A 334 17.18 19.16 -21.33
CA GLU A 334 18.62 19.31 -21.22
C GLU A 334 19.17 18.11 -20.45
N SER A 335 20.29 17.55 -20.88
CA SER A 335 20.95 16.41 -20.25
C SER A 335 21.19 16.65 -18.76
N VAL A 336 20.23 16.27 -17.91
CA VAL A 336 20.35 16.45 -16.46
C VAL A 336 21.24 15.34 -15.93
N GLY A 337 22.40 15.74 -15.42
CA GLY A 337 23.25 14.84 -14.65
C GLY A 337 22.47 14.30 -13.45
N VAL A 338 22.38 12.98 -13.34
CA VAL A 338 21.84 12.32 -12.15
C VAL A 338 22.82 12.57 -11.00
N SER A 339 22.33 13.08 -9.88
CA SER A 339 23.07 13.33 -8.64
C SER A 339 23.20 12.06 -7.80
N GLU A 340 24.20 12.00 -6.91
CA GLU A 340 24.48 10.82 -6.08
C GLU A 340 23.29 10.39 -5.18
N GLY A 341 22.47 11.37 -4.79
CA GLY A 341 21.29 11.19 -3.92
C GLY A 341 20.02 10.74 -4.65
N ASP A 342 20.02 10.72 -5.97
CA ASP A 342 18.84 10.36 -6.75
C ASP A 342 18.56 8.87 -6.69
N THR A 343 17.27 8.49 -6.77
CA THR A 343 16.86 7.08 -6.61
C THR A 343 16.26 6.50 -7.88
N CYS A 344 16.57 5.22 -8.12
CA CYS A 344 15.99 4.48 -9.23
C CYS A 344 14.49 4.25 -9.02
N SER A 345 13.66 4.61 -10.00
CA SER A 345 12.19 4.50 -9.85
C SER A 345 11.64 3.06 -9.90
N ILE A 346 12.48 2.06 -10.20
CA ILE A 346 12.10 0.63 -10.12
C ILE A 346 12.38 0.08 -8.73
N CYS A 347 13.60 0.25 -8.23
CA CYS A 347 14.03 -0.38 -6.98
C CYS A 347 14.01 0.57 -5.79
N TRP A 348 13.87 1.88 -6.01
CA TRP A 348 13.92 2.93 -4.98
C TRP A 348 15.19 2.89 -4.13
N SER A 349 16.33 2.50 -4.73
CA SER A 349 17.68 2.65 -4.16
C SER A 349 18.36 3.86 -4.78
N PRO A 350 19.24 4.57 -4.05
CA PRO A 350 20.11 5.60 -4.62
C PRO A 350 20.96 5.07 -5.79
N PHE A 351 21.35 5.95 -6.70
CA PHE A 351 22.29 5.64 -7.77
C PHE A 351 23.73 5.52 -7.28
N GLY A 352 24.07 6.22 -6.19
CA GLY A 352 25.40 6.19 -5.58
C GLY A 352 26.45 6.95 -6.39
N SER A 353 27.68 6.98 -5.87
CA SER A 353 28.81 7.70 -6.45
C SER A 353 29.98 6.78 -6.82
N PRO A 354 30.61 6.96 -8.00
CA PRO A 354 30.12 7.72 -9.14
C PRO A 354 28.87 7.06 -9.75
N VAL A 355 28.04 7.82 -10.48
CA VAL A 355 26.83 7.31 -11.15
C VAL A 355 27.24 6.35 -12.27
N LYS A 356 27.44 5.07 -11.92
CA LYS A 356 28.17 4.15 -12.79
C LYS A 356 27.39 3.71 -14.02
N ARG A 357 26.06 3.50 -13.93
CA ARG A 357 25.27 2.83 -14.99
C ARG A 357 23.75 3.15 -14.91
N LEU A 358 23.32 4.20 -15.61
CA LEU A 358 21.92 4.59 -15.72
C LEU A 358 21.30 4.16 -17.06
N THR A 359 19.99 4.03 -17.10
CA THR A 359 19.20 4.02 -18.33
C THR A 359 18.10 5.05 -18.18
N THR A 360 18.08 6.07 -19.05
CA THR A 360 17.00 7.05 -19.15
C THR A 360 16.10 6.65 -20.29
N THR A 361 14.79 6.74 -20.07
CA THR A 361 13.78 6.41 -21.07
C THR A 361 13.29 7.67 -21.77
N LEU A 362 12.62 7.51 -22.93
CA LEU A 362 11.96 8.62 -23.64
C LEU A 362 10.95 9.37 -22.76
N CYS A 363 10.43 8.72 -21.73
CA CYS A 363 9.53 9.33 -20.74
C CYS A 363 10.24 9.97 -19.55
N GLY A 364 11.56 10.16 -19.63
CA GLY A 364 12.38 10.79 -18.60
C GLY A 364 12.76 9.86 -17.44
N HIS A 365 12.05 8.73 -17.23
CA HIS A 365 12.30 7.79 -16.14
C HIS A 365 13.70 7.15 -16.18
N SER A 366 14.38 7.20 -15.03
CA SER A 366 15.76 6.77 -14.80
C SER A 366 15.80 5.52 -13.94
N PHE A 367 16.56 4.55 -14.42
CA PHE A 367 16.68 3.26 -13.77
C PHE A 367 18.15 2.86 -13.64
N HIS A 368 18.48 2.06 -12.62
CA HIS A 368 19.76 1.34 -12.68
C HIS A 368 19.71 0.48 -13.93
N ARG A 369 20.80 0.44 -14.69
CA ARG A 369 20.89 -0.40 -15.89
C ARG A 369 20.50 -1.85 -15.59
N ALA A 370 20.91 -2.38 -14.44
CA ALA A 370 20.55 -3.72 -13.99
C ALA A 370 19.04 -3.88 -13.73
N CYS A 371 18.37 -2.88 -13.17
CA CYS A 371 16.92 -2.88 -12.95
C CYS A 371 16.17 -2.88 -14.29
N SER A 372 16.58 -2.00 -15.22
CA SER A 372 15.99 -1.93 -16.56
C SER A 372 16.20 -3.24 -17.33
N GLN A 373 17.41 -3.81 -17.32
CA GLN A 373 17.70 -5.07 -18.00
C GLN A 373 16.90 -6.25 -17.43
N LYS A 374 16.82 -6.38 -16.09
CA LYS A 374 15.99 -7.41 -15.45
C LYS A 374 14.52 -7.24 -15.80
N TRP A 375 14.04 -6.00 -15.81
CA TRP A 375 12.68 -5.69 -16.21
C TRP A 375 12.39 -6.09 -17.66
N SER A 376 13.22 -5.63 -18.60
CA SER A 376 13.07 -5.97 -20.02
C SER A 376 13.20 -7.47 -20.30
N ALA A 377 14.02 -8.20 -19.54
CA ALA A 377 14.11 -9.66 -19.62
C ALA A 377 12.80 -10.32 -19.18
N SER A 378 12.17 -9.83 -18.10
CA SER A 378 10.84 -10.27 -17.67
C SER A 378 9.77 -9.98 -18.73
N CYS A 379 9.75 -8.77 -19.32
CA CYS A 379 8.81 -8.44 -20.38
C CYS A 379 8.90 -9.40 -21.58
N LYS A 380 10.14 -9.70 -22.00
CA LYS A 380 10.42 -10.66 -23.10
C LYS A 380 9.97 -12.08 -22.76
N HIS A 381 10.24 -12.56 -21.54
CA HIS A 381 9.75 -13.86 -21.08
C HIS A 381 8.23 -13.96 -21.19
N ASN A 382 7.53 -12.84 -20.95
CA ASN A 382 6.09 -12.76 -20.94
C ASN A 382 5.47 -12.36 -22.28
N ASN A 383 6.27 -12.29 -23.35
CA ASN A 383 5.84 -11.85 -24.67
C ASN A 383 5.13 -10.47 -24.68
N THR A 384 5.63 -9.55 -23.84
CA THR A 384 5.15 -8.17 -23.73
C THR A 384 6.25 -7.20 -24.13
N GLU A 385 5.87 -6.06 -24.71
CA GLU A 385 6.83 -5.02 -25.05
C GLU A 385 7.40 -4.40 -23.76
N PRO A 386 8.73 -4.19 -23.70
CA PRO A 386 9.33 -3.41 -22.64
C PRO A 386 8.67 -2.04 -22.58
N SER A 387 8.11 -1.69 -21.41
CA SER A 387 7.55 -0.37 -21.15
C SER A 387 8.08 0.18 -19.84
N CYS A 388 8.09 1.50 -19.71
CA CYS A 388 8.42 2.18 -18.46
C CYS A 388 7.49 1.69 -17.33
N PRO A 389 8.04 1.14 -16.22
CA PRO A 389 7.25 0.65 -15.09
C PRO A 389 6.37 1.71 -14.42
N ILE A 390 6.68 3.00 -14.59
CA ILE A 390 5.98 4.11 -13.93
C ILE A 390 4.84 4.66 -14.80
N CYS A 391 5.13 4.99 -16.07
CA CYS A 391 4.19 5.71 -16.94
C CYS A 391 3.75 4.92 -18.18
N ARG A 392 4.19 3.66 -18.33
CA ARG A 392 3.78 2.74 -19.39
C ARG A 392 4.10 3.16 -20.83
N ARG A 393 4.86 4.25 -21.04
CA ARG A 393 5.40 4.55 -22.37
C ARG A 393 6.44 3.49 -22.72
N THR A 394 6.31 2.91 -23.91
CA THR A 394 7.29 1.97 -24.46
C THR A 394 8.65 2.65 -24.56
N PHE A 395 9.71 1.86 -24.33
CA PHE A 395 11.08 2.36 -24.25
C PHE A 395 11.56 3.03 -25.55
#